data_AF-A0A2J8QC16-F1
#
_entry.id   AF-A0A2J8QC16-F1
#
_cell.length_a   1.000
_cell.length_b   1.000
_cell.length_c   1.000
_cell.angle_alpha   90.00
_cell.angle_beta   90.00
_cell.angle_gamma   90.00
#
_symmetry.space_group_name_H-M   'P 1'
#
loop_
_entity.id
_entity.type
_entity.pdbx_description
1 polymer ?
#
loop_
_entity_poly.entity_id
_entity_poly.type
_entity_poly.pdbx_seq_one_letter_code
_entity_poly.pdbx_strand_id
1 'polypeptide(L)'
;MLFGSEICKEGKCVNTQPGYECYCKQGFYYDGNLLECVDVDECLDESNCRNGVCENTRGGYRCACTPPAEYSPAQRQCLSPEEMDVDECQDPAACRPGRCVNLPGSYRCECRPPWVPGPSGRDCQLPESPAERAPERRDVCWSQRGEDGMCAGPLAGPALTFDDCCCRQGRGWGAQCRPCPPRGAGSHCPTSQSESNSFWDTSPLLLGKPPRDEDSSEEDSDECRCVSGRCVPRPGGAVCECPGGFQLDASRARCVDIDECRELNQRGLLCKSERCVNTSGSFRCVCKAGFARSRPHGACVPQRRR
;
A
#
# COMPACT_ATOMS: atom_id res chain seq x y z
N MET A 1 45.40 -17.22 43.74
CA MET A 1 44.97 -17.18 42.32
C MET A 1 44.21 -15.88 42.15
N LEU A 2 44.88 -14.78 41.77
CA LEU A 2 44.20 -13.53 41.42
C LEU A 2 43.69 -13.70 39.99
N PHE A 3 42.39 -13.54 39.78
CA PHE A 3 41.74 -13.76 38.49
C PHE A 3 42.11 -12.61 37.54
N GLY A 4 42.72 -12.93 36.39
CA GLY A 4 43.13 -11.93 35.39
C GLY A 4 42.00 -11.05 34.84
N SER A 5 40.73 -11.37 35.15
CA SER A 5 39.54 -10.57 34.82
C SER A 5 39.30 -9.38 35.76
N GLU A 6 39.88 -9.35 36.96
CA GLU A 6 39.77 -8.19 37.87
C GLU A 6 40.82 -7.11 37.58
N ILE A 7 41.91 -7.48 36.89
CA ILE A 7 43.04 -6.60 36.61
C ILE A 7 42.78 -5.76 35.35
N CYS A 8 42.36 -6.39 34.25
CA CYS A 8 42.02 -5.70 33.00
C CYS A 8 40.50 -5.74 32.78
N LYS A 9 39.76 -4.81 33.37
CA LYS A 9 38.32 -4.69 33.10
C LYS A 9 38.11 -4.35 31.62
N GLU A 10 37.18 -5.03 30.95
CA GLU A 10 36.94 -4.90 29.51
C GLU A 10 38.14 -5.20 28.59
N GLY A 11 39.08 -6.00 29.08
CA GLY A 11 40.24 -6.44 28.30
C GLY A 11 40.73 -7.83 28.66
N LYS A 12 41.71 -8.31 27.90
CA LYS A 12 42.46 -9.53 28.19
C LYS A 12 43.79 -9.13 28.81
N CYS A 13 44.05 -9.62 30.01
CA CYS A 13 45.34 -9.46 30.68
C CYS A 13 46.37 -10.43 30.10
N VAL A 14 47.56 -9.92 29.76
CA VAL A 14 48.74 -10.73 29.44
C VAL A 14 49.88 -10.34 30.38
N ASN A 15 50.62 -11.33 30.88
CA ASN A 15 51.80 -11.04 31.70
C ASN A 15 52.98 -10.66 30.80
N THR A 16 53.66 -9.56 31.13
CA THR A 16 54.93 -9.13 30.51
C THR A 16 56.00 -9.12 31.60
N GLN A 17 57.30 -9.23 31.31
CA GLN A 17 58.33 -9.03 32.36
C GLN A 17 58.87 -7.59 32.21
N PRO A 18 58.64 -6.68 33.18
CA PRO A 18 58.38 -6.92 34.61
C PRO A 18 56.92 -6.70 35.13
N GLY A 19 55.86 -6.79 34.30
CA GLY A 19 54.47 -6.52 34.73
C GLY A 19 53.36 -7.27 33.99
N TYR A 20 52.35 -6.54 33.51
CA TYR A 20 51.27 -7.06 32.68
C TYR A 20 50.80 -5.96 31.71
N GLU A 21 50.21 -6.37 30.60
CA GLU A 21 49.61 -5.48 29.59
C GLU A 21 48.15 -5.91 29.36
N CYS A 22 47.25 -4.93 29.19
CA CYS A 22 45.85 -5.19 28.90
C CYS A 22 45.58 -4.98 27.41
N TYR A 23 45.10 -6.02 26.73
CA TYR A 23 44.54 -5.89 25.38
C TYR A 23 43.04 -5.66 25.46
N CYS A 24 42.61 -4.43 25.17
CA CYS A 24 41.23 -4.01 25.32
C CYS A 24 40.31 -4.64 24.27
N LYS A 25 39.04 -4.86 24.65
CA LYS A 25 37.99 -5.25 23.71
C LYS A 25 37.73 -4.12 22.70
N GLN A 26 37.08 -4.45 21.58
CA GLN A 26 36.65 -3.44 20.61
C GLN A 26 35.73 -2.40 21.26
N GLY A 27 35.92 -1.12 20.93
CA GLY A 27 35.26 0.02 21.58
C GLY A 27 35.99 0.56 22.82
N PHE A 28 37.17 0.02 23.14
CA PHE A 28 37.99 0.48 24.27
C PHE A 28 39.45 0.68 23.83
N TYR A 29 40.12 1.65 24.45
CA TYR A 29 41.56 1.87 24.31
C TYR A 29 42.26 1.72 25.66
N TYR A 30 43.55 1.37 25.64
CA TYR A 30 44.32 1.20 26.87
C TYR A 30 44.89 2.54 27.34
N ASP A 31 44.56 2.96 28.56
CA ASP A 31 45.15 4.12 29.22
C ASP A 31 46.26 3.65 30.17
N GLY A 32 47.51 3.98 29.84
CA GLY A 32 48.67 3.57 30.64
C GLY A 32 48.81 4.28 31.99
N ASN A 33 48.13 5.42 32.20
CA ASN A 33 48.14 6.11 33.49
C ASN A 33 47.12 5.49 34.45
N LEU A 34 45.96 5.11 33.92
CA LEU A 34 44.88 4.46 34.69
C LEU A 34 45.06 2.93 34.78
N LEU A 35 45.98 2.36 33.99
CA LEU A 35 46.22 0.92 33.85
C LEU A 35 44.93 0.15 33.55
N GLU A 36 44.03 0.74 32.76
CA GLU A 36 42.72 0.17 32.45
C GLU A 36 42.30 0.41 30.99
N CYS A 37 41.31 -0.36 30.55
CA CYS A 37 40.66 -0.14 29.27
C CYS A 37 39.54 0.88 29.42
N VAL A 38 39.75 2.03 28.81
CA VAL A 38 38.81 3.16 28.81
C VAL A 38 37.97 3.10 27.55
N ASP A 39 36.69 3.40 27.72
CA ASP A 39 35.71 3.47 26.64
C ASP A 39 36.12 4.51 25.59
N VAL A 40 36.03 4.16 24.31
CA VAL A 40 36.23 5.12 23.22
C VAL A 40 34.97 5.95 23.07
N ASP A 41 35.05 7.26 23.25
CA ASP A 41 33.91 8.14 22.97
C ASP A 41 33.80 8.42 21.47
N GLU A 42 33.01 7.60 20.77
CA GLU A 42 32.83 7.77 19.32
C GLU A 42 32.02 9.03 18.96
N CYS A 43 31.36 9.67 19.93
CA CYS A 43 30.62 10.91 19.71
C CYS A 43 31.52 12.15 19.58
N LEU A 44 32.81 12.01 19.88
CA LEU A 44 33.81 13.04 19.59
C LEU A 44 34.08 13.19 18.08
N ASP A 45 33.73 12.18 17.29
CA ASP A 45 33.78 12.21 15.84
C ASP A 45 32.40 12.56 15.26
N GLU A 46 32.25 13.80 14.77
CA GLU A 46 30.99 14.31 14.19
C GLU A 46 30.49 13.52 12.97
N SER A 47 31.32 12.66 12.37
CA SER A 47 30.88 11.76 11.30
C SER A 47 30.06 10.58 11.80
N ASN A 48 30.15 10.26 13.10
CA ASN A 48 29.33 9.25 13.74
C ASN A 48 28.00 9.88 14.20
N CYS A 49 26.88 9.43 13.60
CA CYS A 49 25.52 9.93 13.82
C CYS A 49 25.13 11.22 13.09
N ARG A 50 25.34 11.28 11.77
CA ARG A 50 24.82 12.42 10.98
C ARG A 50 23.29 12.51 11.06
N ASN A 51 22.76 13.73 11.22
CA ASN A 51 21.33 14.03 11.41
C ASN A 51 20.68 13.41 12.67
N GLY A 52 21.48 13.00 13.66
CA GLY A 52 21.01 12.47 14.94
C GLY A 52 21.75 13.04 16.14
N VAL A 53 21.31 12.67 17.33
CA VAL A 53 22.02 12.95 18.59
C VAL A 53 22.86 11.72 18.94
N CYS A 54 24.17 11.88 19.01
CA CYS A 54 25.06 10.79 19.43
C CYS A 54 25.01 10.63 20.95
N GLU A 55 24.84 9.39 21.42
CA GLU A 55 24.88 9.02 22.82
C GLU A 55 25.98 7.96 23.00
N ASN A 56 27.08 8.35 23.67
CA ASN A 56 28.18 7.42 23.95
C ASN A 56 27.72 6.35 24.94
N THR A 57 28.15 5.10 24.73
CA THR A 57 27.79 3.95 25.57
C THR A 57 29.03 3.12 25.88
N ARG A 58 29.00 2.37 26.97
CA ARG A 58 30.13 1.52 27.31
C ARG A 58 30.36 0.44 26.25
N GLY A 59 31.43 0.57 25.47
CA GLY A 59 31.87 -0.29 24.37
C GLY A 59 31.36 0.10 22.98
N GLY A 60 30.81 1.31 22.81
CA GLY A 60 30.35 1.81 21.51
C GLY A 60 29.41 3.00 21.63
N TYR A 61 28.66 3.33 20.58
CA TYR A 61 27.73 4.47 20.61
C TYR A 61 26.38 4.12 20.02
N ARG A 62 25.38 4.96 20.28
CA ARG A 62 24.08 4.90 19.61
C ARG A 62 23.66 6.28 19.11
N CYS A 63 22.98 6.30 17.96
CA CYS A 63 22.42 7.51 17.39
C CYS A 63 20.92 7.58 17.72
N ALA A 64 20.52 8.61 18.46
CA ALA A 64 19.11 8.93 18.68
C ALA A 64 18.60 9.82 17.54
N CYS A 65 17.74 9.26 16.68
CA CYS A 65 17.11 9.99 15.59
C CYS A 65 15.82 10.67 16.06
N THR A 66 15.55 11.86 15.51
CA THR A 66 14.27 12.56 15.75
C THR A 66 13.19 11.92 14.88
N PRO A 67 12.07 11.41 15.45
CA PRO A 67 10.99 10.85 14.66
C PRO A 67 10.45 11.85 13.62
N PRO A 68 10.12 11.42 12.39
CA PRO A 68 9.98 10.03 11.92
C PRO A 68 11.26 9.40 11.37
N ALA A 69 12.43 10.03 11.52
CA ALA A 69 13.68 9.50 10.99
C ALA A 69 14.17 8.26 11.75
N GLU A 70 14.80 7.34 11.04
CA GLU A 70 15.36 6.09 11.55
C GLU A 70 16.86 6.00 11.28
N TYR A 71 17.61 5.29 12.12
CA TYR A 71 19.06 5.17 11.99
C TYR A 71 19.42 4.14 10.91
N SER A 72 20.20 4.56 9.91
CA SER A 72 20.77 3.70 8.88
C SER A 72 22.21 3.32 9.23
N PRO A 73 22.51 2.06 9.62
CA PRO A 73 23.88 1.64 9.94
C PRO A 73 24.82 1.68 8.74
N ALA A 74 24.29 1.46 7.53
CA ALA A 74 25.08 1.46 6.29
C ALA A 74 25.62 2.85 5.95
N GLN A 75 24.84 3.89 6.24
CA GLN A 75 25.20 5.27 5.95
C GLN A 75 25.62 6.06 7.22
N ARG A 76 25.59 5.42 8.40
CA ARG A 76 25.89 6.01 9.72
C ARG A 76 25.13 7.32 9.98
N GLN A 77 23.90 7.41 9.50
CA GLN A 77 23.09 8.62 9.55
C GLN A 77 21.61 8.30 9.82
N CYS A 78 20.92 9.26 10.42
CA CYS A 78 19.48 9.24 10.54
C CYS A 78 18.85 9.69 9.21
N LEU A 79 17.99 8.84 8.66
CA LEU A 79 17.29 9.07 7.40
C LEU A 79 15.80 9.17 7.64
N SER A 80 15.14 10.08 6.93
CA SER A 80 13.67 10.06 6.85
C SER A 80 13.17 8.80 6.12
N PRO A 81 11.88 8.44 6.29
CA PRO A 81 11.28 7.31 5.56
C PRO A 81 11.40 7.41 4.04
N GLU A 82 11.45 8.63 3.49
CA GLU A 82 11.60 8.89 2.05
C GLU A 82 13.04 8.68 1.58
N GLU A 83 14.04 9.07 2.38
CA GLU A 83 15.45 8.86 2.04
C GLU A 83 15.91 7.41 2.23
N MET A 84 15.21 6.66 3.11
CA MET A 84 15.45 5.24 3.32
C MET A 84 14.71 4.35 2.30
N ASP A 85 13.81 4.95 1.52
CA ASP A 85 13.08 4.27 0.47
C ASP A 85 14.00 3.84 -0.68
N VAL A 86 13.78 2.65 -1.21
CA VAL A 86 14.54 2.14 -2.36
C VAL A 86 13.73 2.44 -3.61
N ASP A 87 14.22 3.32 -4.48
CA ASP A 87 13.55 3.62 -5.74
C ASP A 87 13.65 2.42 -6.70
N GLU A 88 12.63 1.55 -6.68
CA GLU A 88 12.59 0.39 -7.56
C GLU A 88 12.40 0.77 -9.03
N CYS A 89 11.99 2.01 -9.33
CA CYS A 89 11.89 2.51 -10.70
C CYS A 89 13.25 2.81 -11.33
N GLN A 90 14.34 2.76 -10.56
CA GLN A 90 15.70 2.75 -11.10
C GLN A 90 16.02 1.45 -11.85
N ASP A 91 15.29 0.35 -11.60
CA ASP A 91 15.40 -0.85 -12.41
C ASP A 91 14.65 -0.67 -13.74
N PRO A 92 15.35 -0.69 -14.90
CA PRO A 92 14.71 -0.53 -16.21
C PRO A 92 13.70 -1.64 -16.54
N ALA A 93 13.78 -2.80 -15.88
CA ALA A 93 12.85 -3.92 -16.04
C ALA A 93 11.57 -3.78 -15.20
N ALA A 94 11.58 -2.90 -14.19
CA ALA A 94 10.41 -2.68 -13.34
C ALA A 94 9.20 -2.24 -14.18
N CYS A 95 8.05 -2.86 -13.90
CA CYS A 95 6.76 -2.50 -14.49
C CYS A 95 6.60 -2.66 -16.01
N ARG A 96 7.51 -3.31 -16.76
CA ARG A 96 7.33 -3.47 -18.23
C ARG A 96 6.08 -4.32 -18.56
N PRO A 97 5.23 -3.93 -19.55
CA PRO A 97 5.39 -2.83 -20.53
C PRO A 97 4.75 -1.48 -20.13
N GLY A 98 4.63 -1.19 -18.84
CA GLY A 98 4.12 0.05 -18.24
C GLY A 98 5.19 1.07 -17.81
N ARG A 99 4.74 2.08 -17.07
CA ARG A 99 5.55 3.08 -16.36
C ARG A 99 5.59 2.74 -14.87
N CYS A 100 6.77 2.78 -14.27
CA CYS A 100 6.92 2.64 -12.82
C CYS A 100 6.69 3.99 -12.13
N VAL A 101 6.03 3.96 -10.96
CA VAL A 101 5.86 5.11 -10.06
C VAL A 101 6.34 4.71 -8.68
N ASN A 102 7.42 5.35 -8.21
CA ASN A 102 7.98 5.11 -6.89
C ASN A 102 7.07 5.71 -5.80
N LEU A 103 6.97 5.01 -4.68
CA LEU A 103 6.17 5.38 -3.52
C LEU A 103 6.99 5.11 -2.24
N PRO A 104 6.80 5.86 -1.16
CA PRO A 104 7.51 5.54 0.08
C PRO A 104 7.24 4.09 0.55
N GLY A 105 8.27 3.26 0.50
CA GLY A 105 8.28 1.84 0.85
C GLY A 105 7.81 0.87 -0.24
N SER A 106 7.48 1.35 -1.46
CA SER A 106 6.98 0.51 -2.55
C SER A 106 7.03 1.21 -3.93
N TYR A 107 6.50 0.55 -4.95
CA TYR A 107 6.24 1.16 -6.25
C TYR A 107 4.94 0.58 -6.80
N ARG A 108 4.36 1.26 -7.78
CA ARG A 108 3.24 0.73 -8.55
C ARG A 108 3.47 0.88 -10.04
N CYS A 109 2.81 0.03 -10.82
CA CYS A 109 2.90 0.02 -12.27
C CYS A 109 1.68 0.66 -12.92
N GLU A 110 1.93 1.66 -13.76
CA GLU A 110 0.95 2.23 -14.68
C GLU A 110 1.11 1.56 -16.04
N CYS A 111 0.36 0.48 -16.24
CA CYS A 111 0.47 -0.37 -17.42
C CYS A 111 -0.08 0.30 -18.69
N ARG A 112 0.58 0.04 -19.82
CA ARG A 112 0.08 0.46 -21.14
C ARG A 112 -1.01 -0.51 -21.62
N PRO A 113 -2.15 -0.01 -22.14
CA PRO A 113 -3.17 -0.88 -22.74
C PRO A 113 -2.55 -1.80 -23.82
N PRO A 114 -2.97 -3.08 -23.92
CA PRO A 114 -4.06 -3.76 -23.21
C PRO A 114 -3.67 -4.38 -21.86
N TRP A 115 -2.47 -4.08 -21.34
CA TRP A 115 -1.99 -4.65 -20.09
C TRP A 115 -2.62 -3.94 -18.89
N VAL A 116 -2.97 -4.72 -17.88
CA VAL A 116 -3.56 -4.23 -16.63
C VAL A 116 -2.60 -4.50 -15.46
N PRO A 117 -2.62 -3.67 -14.40
CA PRO A 117 -1.86 -3.97 -13.20
C PRO A 117 -2.34 -5.28 -12.59
N GLY A 118 -1.41 -6.17 -12.27
CA GLY A 118 -1.71 -7.41 -11.56
C GLY A 118 -2.26 -7.15 -10.16
N PRO A 119 -2.67 -8.21 -9.42
CA PRO A 119 -3.24 -8.08 -8.06
C PRO A 119 -2.32 -7.35 -7.08
N SER A 120 -1.01 -7.43 -7.31
CA SER A 120 0.02 -6.78 -6.50
C SER A 120 0.20 -5.29 -6.82
N GLY A 121 -0.31 -4.83 -7.97
CA GLY A 121 -0.05 -3.50 -8.54
C GLY A 121 1.40 -3.27 -8.99
N ARG A 122 2.27 -4.29 -8.90
CA ARG A 122 3.73 -4.21 -9.13
C ARG A 122 4.20 -4.90 -10.41
N ASP A 123 3.27 -5.44 -11.17
CA ASP A 123 3.52 -6.09 -12.45
C ASP A 123 2.38 -5.81 -13.43
N CYS A 124 2.68 -5.90 -14.72
CA CYS A 124 1.69 -5.73 -15.78
C CYS A 124 1.38 -7.08 -16.40
N GLN A 125 0.09 -7.43 -16.43
CA GLN A 125 -0.39 -8.72 -16.93
C GLN A 125 -1.38 -8.50 -18.08
N LEU A 126 -1.40 -9.43 -19.03
CA LEU A 126 -2.46 -9.46 -20.03
C LEU A 126 -3.73 -10.01 -19.36
N PRO A 127 -4.87 -9.34 -19.50
CA PRO A 127 -6.12 -9.89 -19.01
C PRO A 127 -6.44 -11.20 -19.73
N GLU A 128 -6.67 -12.26 -18.96
CA GLU A 128 -6.95 -13.60 -19.50
C GLU A 128 -8.37 -13.70 -20.08
N SER A 129 -9.28 -12.82 -19.65
CA SER A 129 -10.66 -12.78 -20.13
C SER A 129 -10.90 -11.70 -21.21
N PRO A 130 -11.69 -11.98 -22.25
CA PRO A 130 -12.13 -10.97 -23.22
C PRO A 130 -12.91 -9.80 -22.58
N ALA A 131 -13.54 -10.02 -21.43
CA ALA A 131 -14.30 -9.01 -20.69
C ALA A 131 -13.41 -7.95 -20.03
N GLU A 132 -12.19 -8.30 -19.63
CA GLU A 132 -11.20 -7.37 -19.07
C GLU A 132 -10.33 -6.69 -20.14
N ARG A 133 -10.26 -7.28 -21.33
CA ARG A 133 -9.58 -6.74 -22.52
C ARG A 133 -10.37 -5.63 -23.23
N ALA A 134 -11.61 -5.40 -22.80
CA ALA A 134 -12.51 -4.46 -23.45
C ALA A 134 -12.07 -2.99 -23.19
N PRO A 135 -12.02 -2.13 -24.23
CA PRO A 135 -11.92 -0.68 -24.06
C PRO A 135 -13.09 -0.07 -23.27
N GLU A 136 -14.09 -0.89 -22.92
CA GLU A 136 -15.26 -0.56 -22.10
C GLU A 136 -15.19 -1.17 -20.69
N ARG A 137 -13.97 -1.43 -20.14
CA ARG A 137 -13.83 -1.85 -18.74
C ARG A 137 -14.57 -0.85 -17.84
N ARG A 138 -15.57 -1.33 -17.13
CA ARG A 138 -16.42 -0.56 -16.21
C ARG A 138 -16.16 -1.02 -14.80
N ASP A 139 -15.86 -0.09 -13.90
CA ASP A 139 -15.51 -0.37 -12.52
C ASP A 139 -16.09 0.70 -11.57
N VAL A 140 -15.92 0.52 -10.26
CA VAL A 140 -16.44 1.42 -9.24
C VAL A 140 -15.75 2.79 -9.33
N CYS A 141 -16.53 3.87 -9.34
CA CYS A 141 -16.00 5.23 -9.33
C CYS A 141 -16.06 5.80 -7.91
N TRP A 142 -14.99 6.42 -7.45
CA TRP A 142 -14.85 6.92 -6.08
C TRP A 142 -14.82 8.44 -6.03
N SER A 143 -15.56 9.02 -5.08
CA SER A 143 -15.65 10.47 -4.92
C SER A 143 -14.45 11.08 -4.18
N GLN A 144 -13.73 10.28 -3.37
CA GLN A 144 -12.59 10.73 -2.58
C GLN A 144 -11.40 9.79 -2.76
N ARG A 145 -10.21 10.36 -2.72
CA ARG A 145 -8.93 9.65 -2.73
C ARG A 145 -8.02 10.26 -1.67
N GLY A 146 -7.55 9.45 -0.73
CA GLY A 146 -6.58 9.81 0.29
C GLY A 146 -5.16 9.92 -0.27
N GLU A 147 -4.27 10.56 0.51
CA GLU A 147 -2.85 10.67 0.19
C GLU A 147 -2.13 9.32 0.24
N ASP A 148 -2.65 8.38 1.03
CA ASP A 148 -2.25 6.97 1.10
C ASP A 148 -2.68 6.15 -0.13
N GLY A 149 -3.36 6.77 -1.09
CA GLY A 149 -3.85 6.11 -2.30
C GLY A 149 -5.11 5.28 -2.11
N MET A 150 -5.80 5.40 -0.98
CA MET A 150 -7.06 4.71 -0.71
C MET A 150 -8.26 5.54 -1.17
N CYS A 151 -9.28 4.86 -1.69
CA CYS A 151 -10.50 5.51 -2.17
C CYS A 151 -11.63 5.33 -1.16
N ALA A 152 -12.47 6.36 -1.03
CA ALA A 152 -13.64 6.34 -0.15
C ALA A 152 -14.86 6.98 -0.83
N GLY A 153 -16.04 6.63 -0.34
CA GLY A 153 -17.31 7.14 -0.88
C GLY A 153 -17.55 6.69 -2.32
N PRO A 154 -17.94 5.43 -2.56
CA PRO A 154 -18.25 4.95 -3.89
C PRO A 154 -19.47 5.72 -4.42
N LEU A 155 -19.41 6.14 -5.68
CA LEU A 155 -20.51 6.86 -6.32
C LEU A 155 -21.66 5.88 -6.60
N ALA A 156 -22.87 6.29 -6.22
CA ALA A 156 -24.08 5.52 -6.49
C ALA A 156 -24.36 5.48 -8.00
N GLY A 157 -24.60 4.28 -8.54
CA GLY A 157 -24.92 4.08 -9.95
C GLY A 157 -24.16 2.94 -10.60
N PRO A 158 -24.28 2.78 -11.93
CA PRO A 158 -23.61 1.72 -12.67
C PRO A 158 -22.09 1.93 -12.66
N ALA A 159 -21.34 0.82 -12.77
CA ALA A 159 -19.91 0.86 -12.98
C ALA A 159 -19.57 1.70 -14.24
N LEU A 160 -18.62 2.62 -14.08
CA LEU A 160 -18.24 3.61 -15.10
C LEU A 160 -16.92 3.24 -15.74
N THR A 161 -16.69 3.69 -16.97
CA THR A 161 -15.34 3.63 -17.56
C THR A 161 -14.40 4.60 -16.83
N PHE A 162 -13.10 4.45 -17.02
CA PHE A 162 -12.11 5.35 -16.41
C PHE A 162 -12.38 6.81 -16.80
N ASP A 163 -12.63 7.07 -18.08
CA ASP A 163 -12.89 8.40 -18.60
C ASP A 163 -14.21 8.97 -18.08
N ASP A 164 -15.30 8.18 -18.07
CA ASP A 164 -16.59 8.62 -17.53
C ASP A 164 -16.50 8.96 -16.03
N CYS A 165 -15.75 8.17 -15.26
CA CYS A 165 -15.54 8.41 -13.85
C CYS A 165 -14.78 9.72 -13.60
N CYS A 166 -13.66 9.90 -14.29
CA CYS A 166 -12.77 11.05 -14.11
C CYS A 166 -13.32 12.34 -14.72
N CYS A 167 -14.11 12.26 -15.80
CA CYS A 167 -14.75 13.43 -16.42
C CYS A 167 -15.95 13.97 -15.65
N ARG A 168 -16.57 13.16 -14.76
CA ARG A 168 -17.62 13.63 -13.85
C ARG A 168 -17.00 14.33 -12.63
N GLN A 169 -16.89 13.60 -11.52
CA GLN A 169 -16.35 14.10 -10.26
C GLN A 169 -15.52 13.03 -9.54
N GLY A 170 -15.22 11.92 -10.21
CA GLY A 170 -14.41 10.85 -9.65
C GLY A 170 -12.99 11.34 -9.33
N ARG A 171 -12.46 10.84 -8.22
CA ARG A 171 -11.06 11.06 -7.79
C ARG A 171 -10.25 9.78 -7.83
N GLY A 172 -10.90 8.63 -7.84
CA GLY A 172 -10.27 7.37 -8.16
C GLY A 172 -11.22 6.39 -8.82
N TRP A 173 -10.65 5.41 -9.49
CA TRP A 173 -11.38 4.45 -10.32
C TRP A 173 -10.92 3.01 -10.08
N GLY A 174 -11.90 2.13 -9.90
CA GLY A 174 -11.75 0.70 -9.67
C GLY A 174 -11.28 0.31 -8.26
N ALA A 175 -11.20 -1.00 -8.03
CA ALA A 175 -10.78 -1.58 -6.75
C ALA A 175 -9.34 -1.19 -6.35
N GLN A 176 -8.47 -0.94 -7.34
CA GLN A 176 -7.09 -0.50 -7.10
C GLN A 176 -6.95 1.03 -6.90
N CYS A 177 -8.06 1.77 -6.81
CA CYS A 177 -8.08 3.22 -6.60
C CYS A 177 -7.13 4.00 -7.55
N ARG A 178 -7.23 3.71 -8.85
CA ARG A 178 -6.44 4.39 -9.87
C ARG A 178 -6.77 5.90 -9.85
N PRO A 179 -5.79 6.80 -9.70
CA PRO A 179 -6.06 8.23 -9.61
C PRO A 179 -6.59 8.80 -10.93
N CYS A 180 -7.53 9.73 -10.82
CA CYS A 180 -7.99 10.54 -11.95
C CYS A 180 -6.98 11.67 -12.27
N PRO A 181 -6.79 12.02 -13.55
CA PRO A 181 -5.90 13.11 -13.95
C PRO A 181 -6.38 14.48 -13.39
N PRO A 182 -5.46 15.40 -13.08
CA PRO A 182 -5.81 16.74 -12.61
C PRO A 182 -6.53 17.53 -13.72
N ARG A 183 -7.55 18.30 -13.32
CA ARG A 183 -8.32 19.15 -14.25
C ARG A 183 -7.37 20.16 -14.91
N GLY A 184 -7.20 20.06 -16.22
CA GLY A 184 -6.33 20.94 -17.02
C GLY A 184 -5.09 20.28 -17.63
N ALA A 185 -4.76 19.03 -17.27
CA ALA A 185 -3.66 18.29 -17.89
C ALA A 185 -4.18 17.27 -18.91
N GLY A 186 -4.51 17.73 -20.12
CA GLY A 186 -4.61 16.87 -21.31
C GLY A 186 -5.74 15.84 -21.37
N SER A 187 -6.66 15.78 -20.41
CA SER A 187 -7.89 15.02 -20.56
C SER A 187 -8.87 15.81 -21.43
N HIS A 188 -8.97 15.43 -22.71
CA HIS A 188 -10.11 15.80 -23.55
C HIS A 188 -11.36 15.09 -23.02
N CYS A 189 -11.88 15.52 -21.88
CA CYS A 189 -13.28 15.27 -21.58
C CYS A 189 -14.07 15.95 -22.70
N PRO A 190 -14.97 15.24 -23.40
CA PRO A 190 -15.76 15.86 -24.45
C PRO A 190 -16.53 17.04 -23.85
N THR A 191 -16.03 18.25 -24.08
CA THR A 191 -16.73 19.48 -23.72
C THR A 191 -17.98 19.51 -24.57
N SER A 192 -19.13 19.45 -23.92
CA SER A 192 -20.43 19.69 -24.54
C SER A 192 -20.49 21.14 -25.04
N GLN A 193 -19.99 21.37 -26.23
CA GLN A 193 -20.41 22.48 -27.08
C GLN A 193 -21.26 21.90 -28.22
N SER A 194 -22.43 21.40 -27.86
CA SER A 194 -23.59 21.50 -28.74
C SER A 194 -24.77 21.79 -27.85
N GLU A 195 -25.34 22.97 -28.04
CA GLU A 195 -26.66 23.30 -27.54
C GLU A 195 -27.62 22.14 -27.89
N SER A 196 -28.42 21.75 -26.91
CA SER A 196 -29.47 20.73 -27.04
C SER A 196 -28.97 19.32 -27.35
N ASN A 197 -28.47 18.63 -26.32
CA ASN A 197 -28.91 17.27 -26.04
C ASN A 197 -28.54 16.90 -24.61
N SER A 198 -29.50 17.12 -23.72
CA SER A 198 -29.64 16.43 -22.45
C SER A 198 -29.76 14.91 -22.73
N PHE A 199 -28.65 14.25 -23.04
CA PHE A 199 -28.57 12.80 -23.24
C PHE A 199 -28.65 12.02 -21.91
N TRP A 200 -28.81 12.73 -20.79
CA TRP A 200 -28.88 12.15 -19.44
C TRP A 200 -30.27 12.22 -18.80
N ASP A 201 -31.25 12.84 -19.46
CA ASP A 201 -32.65 12.73 -19.06
C ASP A 201 -33.34 11.70 -19.95
N THR A 202 -33.60 10.53 -19.39
CA THR A 202 -34.56 9.52 -19.84
C THR A 202 -34.52 9.14 -21.32
N SER A 203 -33.92 7.99 -21.65
CA SER A 203 -34.16 7.34 -22.95
C SER A 203 -35.35 6.39 -22.86
N PRO A 204 -36.51 6.79 -23.42
CA PRO A 204 -37.33 5.86 -24.16
C PRO A 204 -37.28 6.20 -25.66
N LEU A 205 -37.32 5.16 -26.49
CA LEU A 205 -37.61 5.16 -27.93
C LEU A 205 -36.44 5.23 -28.92
N LEU A 206 -35.89 4.05 -29.22
CA LEU A 206 -35.63 3.66 -30.61
C LEU A 206 -36.00 2.18 -30.81
N LEU A 207 -37.30 1.90 -30.91
CA LEU A 207 -37.80 0.81 -31.74
C LEU A 207 -39.12 1.27 -32.37
N GLY A 208 -39.10 1.49 -33.68
CA GLY A 208 -40.33 1.67 -34.44
C GLY A 208 -41.12 0.36 -34.45
N LYS A 209 -42.38 0.40 -34.00
CA LYS A 209 -43.44 -0.53 -34.39
C LYS A 209 -44.80 0.19 -34.46
N PRO A 210 -45.70 -0.26 -35.36
CA PRO A 210 -46.90 0.46 -35.80
C PRO A 210 -47.97 0.48 -34.70
N PRO A 211 -49.03 1.30 -34.82
CA PRO A 211 -50.03 1.42 -33.78
C PRO A 211 -50.88 0.14 -33.80
N ARG A 212 -51.11 -0.46 -32.62
CA ARG A 212 -52.36 -1.17 -32.33
C ARG A 212 -52.45 -1.67 -30.90
N ASP A 213 -53.58 -1.27 -30.32
CA ASP A 213 -54.47 -1.96 -29.39
C ASP A 213 -54.04 -2.11 -27.92
N GLU A 214 -54.85 -1.44 -27.09
CA GLU A 214 -55.06 -1.69 -25.67
C GLU A 214 -55.31 -3.17 -25.42
N ASP A 215 -54.50 -3.83 -24.57
CA ASP A 215 -54.95 -4.62 -23.43
C ASP A 215 -53.74 -5.19 -22.66
N SER A 216 -53.95 -5.43 -21.37
CA SER A 216 -53.25 -6.41 -20.53
C SER A 216 -51.86 -6.11 -19.95
N SER A 217 -51.89 -6.10 -18.61
CA SER A 217 -50.86 -6.43 -17.61
C SER A 217 -49.69 -5.47 -17.42
N GLU A 218 -49.80 -4.70 -16.33
CA GLU A 218 -48.68 -4.34 -15.46
C GLU A 218 -47.90 -5.61 -15.07
N GLU A 219 -46.89 -5.98 -15.86
CA GLU A 219 -45.75 -6.77 -15.37
C GLU A 219 -44.51 -5.89 -15.50
N ASP A 220 -44.16 -5.32 -14.35
CA ASP A 220 -42.99 -4.53 -14.01
C ASP A 220 -41.74 -5.12 -14.71
N SER A 221 -41.18 -4.38 -15.67
CA SER A 221 -39.94 -4.77 -16.32
C SER A 221 -38.80 -4.71 -15.31
N ASP A 222 -38.44 -5.86 -14.76
CA ASP A 222 -37.22 -6.20 -14.01
C ASP A 222 -36.15 -5.08 -13.96
N GLU A 223 -36.40 -4.04 -13.14
CA GLU A 223 -35.44 -2.99 -12.89
C GLU A 223 -34.37 -3.59 -11.98
N CYS A 224 -33.21 -3.91 -12.55
CA CYS A 224 -32.11 -4.49 -11.80
C CYS A 224 -31.59 -3.49 -10.76
N ARG A 225 -32.11 -3.61 -9.53
CA ARG A 225 -31.83 -2.73 -8.41
C ARG A 225 -30.54 -3.15 -7.71
N CYS A 226 -29.40 -2.99 -8.39
CA CYS A 226 -28.08 -3.42 -7.90
C CYS A 226 -27.31 -2.25 -7.28
N VAL A 227 -27.02 -2.32 -5.98
CA VAL A 227 -26.22 -1.32 -5.25
C VAL A 227 -24.78 -1.81 -5.10
N SER A 228 -23.81 -0.99 -5.50
CA SER A 228 -22.37 -1.29 -5.46
C SER A 228 -21.92 -2.48 -6.33
N GLY A 229 -22.70 -2.80 -7.38
CA GLY A 229 -22.42 -3.89 -8.31
C GLY A 229 -22.83 -3.57 -9.75
N ARG A 230 -22.62 -4.53 -10.65
CA ARG A 230 -22.94 -4.45 -12.08
C ARG A 230 -24.14 -5.32 -12.42
N CYS A 231 -25.18 -4.75 -13.01
CA CYS A 231 -26.26 -5.54 -13.58
C CYS A 231 -25.86 -6.18 -14.91
N VAL A 232 -26.04 -7.50 -15.01
CA VAL A 232 -25.80 -8.27 -16.24
C VAL A 232 -27.10 -8.96 -16.67
N PRO A 233 -27.61 -8.69 -17.89
CA PRO A 233 -28.82 -9.35 -18.38
C PRO A 233 -28.54 -10.83 -18.64
N ARG A 234 -29.39 -11.72 -18.09
CA ARG A 234 -29.34 -13.16 -18.32
C ARG A 234 -30.73 -13.69 -18.71
N PRO A 235 -30.81 -14.85 -19.41
CA PRO A 235 -32.10 -15.48 -19.68
C PRO A 235 -32.78 -15.83 -18.35
N GLY A 236 -33.91 -15.19 -18.04
CA GLY A 236 -34.63 -15.33 -16.77
C GLY A 236 -34.50 -14.15 -15.79
N GLY A 237 -33.96 -13.00 -16.23
CA GLY A 237 -33.91 -11.75 -15.45
C GLY A 237 -32.49 -11.19 -15.34
N ALA A 238 -32.38 -9.89 -15.05
CA ALA A 238 -31.10 -9.24 -14.84
C ALA A 238 -30.50 -9.60 -13.47
N VAL A 239 -29.23 -10.02 -13.43
CA VAL A 239 -28.53 -10.44 -12.22
C VAL A 239 -27.49 -9.40 -11.81
N CYS A 240 -27.39 -9.12 -10.52
CA CYS A 240 -26.37 -8.24 -9.94
C CYS A 240 -25.05 -9.01 -9.77
N GLU A 241 -23.97 -8.55 -10.39
CA GLU A 241 -22.62 -9.12 -10.31
C GLU A 241 -21.70 -8.19 -9.52
N CYS A 242 -21.04 -8.70 -8.49
CA CYS A 242 -20.25 -7.89 -7.57
C CYS A 242 -18.79 -7.71 -8.01
N PRO A 243 -18.19 -6.54 -7.76
CA PRO A 243 -16.75 -6.34 -7.97
C PRO A 243 -15.93 -7.23 -7.04
N GLY A 244 -14.67 -7.48 -7.40
CA GLY A 244 -13.77 -8.31 -6.58
C GLY A 244 -13.65 -7.80 -5.14
N GLY A 245 -13.71 -8.72 -4.17
CA GLY A 245 -13.76 -8.39 -2.73
C GLY A 245 -15.17 -8.15 -2.19
N PHE A 246 -16.22 -8.28 -3.00
CA PHE A 246 -17.62 -8.13 -2.58
C PHE A 246 -18.47 -9.35 -2.96
N GLN A 247 -19.50 -9.61 -2.16
CA GLN A 247 -20.47 -10.68 -2.38
C GLN A 247 -21.90 -10.15 -2.31
N LEU A 248 -22.83 -10.86 -2.94
CA LEU A 248 -24.25 -10.50 -2.87
C LEU A 248 -24.79 -10.73 -1.45
N ASP A 249 -25.58 -9.77 -0.97
CA ASP A 249 -26.35 -9.95 0.26
C ASP A 249 -27.52 -10.94 0.06
N ALA A 250 -28.20 -11.29 1.15
CA ALA A 250 -29.33 -12.22 1.12
C ALA A 250 -30.49 -11.76 0.21
N SER A 251 -30.57 -10.46 -0.09
CA SER A 251 -31.57 -9.88 -0.98
C SER A 251 -31.17 -9.91 -2.47
N ARG A 252 -29.93 -10.32 -2.77
CA ARG A 252 -29.35 -10.39 -4.13
C ARG A 252 -29.38 -9.06 -4.90
N ALA A 253 -29.53 -7.95 -4.18
CA ALA A 253 -29.67 -6.61 -4.73
C ALA A 253 -28.54 -5.67 -4.28
N ARG A 254 -27.69 -6.08 -3.32
CA ARG A 254 -26.55 -5.28 -2.89
C ARG A 254 -25.28 -6.11 -2.82
N CYS A 255 -24.19 -5.50 -3.28
CA CYS A 255 -22.85 -6.02 -3.08
C CYS A 255 -22.32 -5.51 -1.74
N VAL A 256 -22.17 -6.45 -0.81
CA VAL A 256 -21.60 -6.22 0.50
C VAL A 256 -20.17 -6.70 0.52
N ASP A 257 -19.34 -5.99 1.26
CA ASP A 257 -17.94 -6.29 1.45
C ASP A 257 -17.75 -7.71 2.00
N ILE A 258 -16.82 -8.48 1.42
CA ILE A 258 -16.44 -9.78 1.95
C ILE A 258 -15.51 -9.51 3.12
N ASP A 259 -15.91 -9.89 4.34
CA ASP A 259 -15.02 -9.78 5.49
C ASP A 259 -13.99 -10.93 5.47
N GLU A 260 -12.88 -10.74 4.74
CA GLU A 260 -11.84 -11.77 4.63
C GLU A 260 -11.18 -12.05 5.98
N CYS A 261 -11.21 -11.09 6.90
CA CYS A 261 -10.73 -11.27 8.26
C CYS A 261 -11.62 -12.19 9.09
N ARG A 262 -12.91 -12.31 8.76
CA ARG A 262 -13.80 -13.31 9.38
C ARG A 262 -13.73 -14.65 8.67
N GLU A 263 -13.70 -14.65 7.35
CA GLU A 263 -13.85 -15.87 6.55
C GLU A 263 -12.54 -16.64 6.32
N LEU A 264 -11.42 -15.94 6.10
CA LEU A 264 -10.14 -16.56 5.72
C LEU A 264 -9.11 -16.60 6.85
N ASN A 265 -9.17 -15.65 7.80
CA ASN A 265 -8.27 -15.62 8.96
C ASN A 265 -8.50 -16.80 9.91
N GLN A 266 -9.75 -17.28 10.05
CA GLN A 266 -10.08 -18.45 10.88
C GLN A 266 -9.46 -19.75 10.36
N ARG A 267 -9.15 -19.81 9.06
CA ARG A 267 -8.49 -20.95 8.40
C ARG A 267 -6.96 -20.84 8.44
N GLY A 268 -6.40 -19.80 9.06
CA GLY A 268 -4.95 -19.55 9.16
C GLY A 268 -4.27 -19.19 7.83
N LEU A 269 -5.08 -18.82 6.82
CA LEU A 269 -4.60 -18.53 5.46
C LEU A 269 -4.22 -17.04 5.28
N LEU A 270 -4.65 -16.18 6.20
CA LEU A 270 -4.41 -14.74 6.20
C LEU A 270 -3.56 -14.31 7.41
N CYS A 271 -2.69 -13.29 7.24
CA CYS A 271 -1.99 -12.58 8.32
C CYS A 271 -1.34 -13.47 9.42
N LYS A 272 -0.27 -14.22 9.10
CA LYS A 272 0.36 -15.21 10.02
C LYS A 272 0.71 -14.66 11.42
N SER A 273 1.44 -13.55 11.50
CA SER A 273 1.92 -12.95 12.76
C SER A 273 1.26 -11.60 13.06
N GLU A 274 0.17 -11.31 12.36
CA GLU A 274 -0.45 -9.99 12.26
C GLU A 274 -1.94 -10.06 12.65
N ARG A 275 -2.49 -8.92 13.08
CA ARG A 275 -3.93 -8.66 13.23
C ARG A 275 -4.51 -8.35 11.85
N CYS A 276 -5.52 -9.08 11.41
CA CYS A 276 -6.28 -8.72 10.21
C CYS A 276 -7.22 -7.55 10.50
N VAL A 277 -7.33 -6.61 9.55
CA VAL A 277 -8.28 -5.49 9.55
C VAL A 277 -9.01 -5.50 8.21
N ASN A 278 -10.33 -5.64 8.27
CA ASN A 278 -11.18 -5.66 7.09
C ASN A 278 -11.31 -4.25 6.48
N THR A 279 -11.34 -4.14 5.17
CA THR A 279 -11.48 -2.88 4.44
C THR A 279 -12.46 -3.05 3.28
N SER A 280 -13.08 -1.98 2.78
CA SER A 280 -14.07 -2.15 1.70
C SER A 280 -13.41 -2.61 0.40
N GLY A 281 -13.70 -3.84 -0.01
CA GLY A 281 -13.21 -4.54 -1.19
C GLY A 281 -11.87 -5.25 -1.00
N SER A 282 -11.33 -5.32 0.22
CA SER A 282 -10.04 -5.95 0.52
C SER A 282 -9.79 -6.12 2.01
N PHE A 283 -8.63 -6.63 2.40
CA PHE A 283 -8.19 -6.67 3.79
C PHE A 283 -6.73 -6.22 3.92
N ARG A 284 -6.33 -5.83 5.13
CA ARG A 284 -4.93 -5.60 5.45
C ARG A 284 -4.50 -6.22 6.76
N CYS A 285 -3.24 -6.60 6.83
CA CYS A 285 -2.61 -7.13 8.03
C CYS A 285 -1.83 -6.02 8.75
N VAL A 286 -2.04 -5.86 10.06
CA VAL A 286 -1.33 -4.89 10.91
C VAL A 286 -0.71 -5.60 12.10
N CYS A 287 0.44 -5.15 12.62
CA CYS A 287 1.07 -5.82 13.74
C CYS A 287 0.22 -5.80 15.03
N LYS A 288 0.36 -6.88 15.83
CA LYS A 288 -0.23 -6.96 17.18
C LYS A 288 0.47 -5.96 18.12
N ALA A 289 -0.22 -5.57 19.20
CA ALA A 289 0.33 -4.63 20.18
C ALA A 289 1.68 -5.12 20.74
N GLY A 290 2.67 -4.23 20.79
CA GLY A 290 4.05 -4.57 21.17
C GLY A 290 4.90 -5.16 20.04
N PHE A 291 4.39 -5.19 18.80
CA PHE A 291 5.15 -5.54 17.60
C PHE A 291 5.02 -4.43 16.56
N ALA A 292 6.10 -4.13 15.85
CA ALA A 292 6.10 -3.24 14.70
C ALA A 292 6.65 -4.00 13.50
N ARG A 293 6.23 -3.63 12.29
CA ARG A 293 6.77 -4.27 11.11
C ARG A 293 8.24 -3.90 11.01
N SER A 294 9.13 -4.86 10.77
CA SER A 294 10.55 -4.56 10.60
C SER A 294 10.82 -3.63 9.40
N ARG A 295 9.86 -3.57 8.46
CA ARG A 295 9.78 -2.72 7.26
C ARG A 295 8.31 -2.50 6.89
N PRO A 296 7.94 -1.56 6.01
CA PRO A 296 6.56 -1.34 5.55
C PRO A 296 5.88 -2.55 4.91
N HIS A 297 6.61 -3.63 4.60
CA HIS A 297 6.09 -4.95 4.21
C HIS A 297 6.81 -6.14 4.91
N GLY A 298 7.53 -5.86 5.99
CA GLY A 298 8.30 -6.85 6.74
C GLY A 298 7.50 -7.57 7.81
N ALA A 299 8.06 -8.66 8.34
CA ALA A 299 7.46 -9.39 9.45
C ALA A 299 7.35 -8.50 10.70
N CYS A 300 6.30 -8.71 11.48
CA CYS A 300 6.14 -8.07 12.78
C CYS A 300 7.22 -8.55 13.75
N VAL A 301 8.08 -7.62 14.17
CA VAL A 301 9.14 -7.84 15.17
C VAL A 301 8.73 -7.18 16.49
N PRO A 302 9.10 -7.78 17.64
CA PRO A 302 8.73 -7.22 18.95
C PRO A 302 9.38 -5.84 19.13
N GLN A 303 8.57 -4.84 19.46
CA GLN A 303 9.06 -3.53 19.89
C GLN A 303 9.71 -3.71 21.26
N ARG A 304 11.02 -3.48 21.34
CA ARG A 304 11.72 -3.44 22.63
C ARG A 304 11.18 -2.24 23.41
N ARG A 305 10.44 -2.53 24.50
CA ARG A 305 10.01 -1.49 25.43
C ARG A 305 11.27 -0.85 26.04
N ARG A 306 11.41 0.47 25.85
CA ARG A 306 12.28 1.31 26.68
C ARG A 306 11.70 1.38 28.08
#